data_AF-A0A2V2QAP9-F1
#
_entry.id   AF-A0A2V2QAP9-F1
#
_cell.length_a   1.000
_cell.length_b   1.000
_cell.length_c   1.000
_cell.angle_alpha   90.00
_cell.angle_beta   90.00
_cell.angle_gamma   90.00
#
_symmetry.space_group_name_H-M   'P 1'
#
loop_
_entity.id
_entity.type
_entity.pdbx_description
1 polymer ?
#
loop_
_entity_poly.entity_id
_entity_poly.type
_entity_poly.pdbx_seq_one_letter_code
_entity_poly.pdbx_strand_id
1 'polypeptide(L)'
;DPAGRADPLALGIVRRTDPPGRAAEITVPLGTLGRRLPAGTRLRAEIAGHHFPAHARNPHTGENPVTATRLAPSRRAVTARGSALHLTVVARRHYVEPVPEICR
;
A
#
# COMPACT_ATOMS: atom_id res chain seq x y z
N ASP A 1 6.36 13.48 7.20
CA ASP A 1 7.08 14.60 6.59
C ASP A 1 8.22 15.01 7.54
N PRO A 2 9.07 15.99 7.21
CA PRO A 2 10.11 16.47 8.12
C PRO A 2 9.58 17.06 9.44
N ALA A 3 8.28 17.40 9.53
CA ALA A 3 7.62 17.83 10.76
C ALA A 3 7.10 16.65 11.62
N GLY A 4 7.38 15.41 11.22
CA GLY A 4 6.98 14.20 11.94
C GLY A 4 5.57 13.70 11.64
N ARG A 5 4.83 14.32 10.70
CA ARG A 5 3.48 13.89 10.31
C ARG A 5 3.53 12.64 9.45
N ALA A 6 2.57 11.74 9.61
CA ALA A 6 2.45 10.54 8.78
C ALA A 6 1.16 10.60 7.95
N ASP A 7 1.21 11.32 6.83
CA ASP A 7 0.05 11.46 5.95
C ASP A 7 -0.12 10.20 5.08
N PRO A 8 -1.33 9.62 4.99
CA PRO A 8 -1.57 8.46 4.15
C PRO A 8 -1.45 8.83 2.66
N LEU A 9 -0.67 8.03 1.92
CA LEU A 9 -0.45 8.24 0.48
C LEU A 9 -1.29 7.31 -0.39
N ALA A 10 -1.32 6.03 -0.03
CA ALA A 10 -2.04 4.99 -0.73
C ALA A 10 -2.41 3.89 0.25
N LEU A 11 -3.44 3.12 -0.11
CA LEU A 11 -3.91 1.99 0.68
C LEU A 11 -4.26 0.85 -0.27
N GLY A 12 -3.97 -0.36 0.18
CA GLY A 12 -4.37 -1.59 -0.49
C GLY A 12 -4.83 -2.62 0.52
N ILE A 13 -5.68 -3.54 0.06
CA ILE A 13 -6.15 -4.65 0.88
C ILE A 13 -6.41 -5.85 -0.03
N VAL A 14 -6.18 -7.04 0.50
CA VAL A 14 -6.49 -8.29 -0.18
C VAL A 14 -7.12 -9.24 0.83
N ARG A 15 -8.17 -9.96 0.41
CA ARG A 15 -8.77 -11.03 1.20
C ARG A 15 -8.19 -12.36 0.72
N ARG A 16 -7.83 -13.22 1.67
CA ARG A 16 -7.16 -14.49 1.43
C ARG A 16 -7.90 -15.59 2.19
N THR A 17 -7.89 -16.80 1.64
CA THR A 17 -8.53 -18.01 2.18
C THR A 17 -7.56 -19.19 2.24
N ASP A 18 -6.26 -18.93 2.11
CA ASP A 18 -5.22 -19.96 2.17
C ASP A 18 -5.21 -20.65 3.55
N PRO A 19 -4.81 -21.94 3.59
CA PRO A 19 -4.68 -22.65 4.85
C PRO A 19 -3.71 -21.96 5.83
N PRO A 20 -4.02 -21.93 7.14
CA PRO A 20 -3.13 -21.34 8.13
C PRO A 20 -1.83 -22.12 8.25
N GLY A 21 -0.78 -21.45 8.77
CA GLY A 21 0.51 -22.08 9.08
C GLY A 21 1.45 -22.28 7.88
N ARG A 22 1.03 -21.92 6.67
CA ARG A 22 1.90 -21.92 5.48
C ARG A 22 2.31 -20.50 5.12
N ALA A 23 3.59 -20.32 4.81
CA ALA A 23 4.06 -19.07 4.23
C ALA A 23 3.46 -18.90 2.83
N ALA A 24 3.07 -17.68 2.49
CA ALA A 24 2.53 -17.34 1.18
C ALA A 24 3.07 -15.97 0.76
N GLU A 25 3.39 -15.86 -0.54
CA GLU A 25 3.64 -14.57 -1.16
C GLU A 25 2.30 -13.88 -1.47
N ILE A 26 2.23 -12.59 -1.16
CA ILE A 26 1.01 -11.81 -1.28
C ILE A 26 1.35 -10.47 -1.95
N THR A 27 0.78 -10.23 -3.13
CA THR A 27 0.80 -8.91 -3.76
C THR A 27 -0.42 -8.11 -3.31
N VAL A 28 -0.19 -6.94 -2.72
CA VAL A 28 -1.25 -6.01 -2.30
C VAL A 28 -1.25 -4.82 -3.26
N PRO A 29 -2.28 -4.65 -4.12
CA PRO A 29 -2.33 -3.50 -5.01
C PRO A 29 -2.66 -2.24 -4.21
N LEU A 30 -1.85 -1.19 -4.37
CA LEU A 30 -2.03 0.12 -3.70
C LEU A 30 -2.83 1.12 -4.55
N GLY A 31 -3.24 0.73 -5.76
CA GLY A 31 -3.87 1.62 -6.73
C GLY A 31 -2.88 2.61 -7.37
N THR A 32 -3.41 3.65 -7.98
CA THR A 32 -2.61 4.69 -8.64
C THR A 32 -2.19 5.76 -7.64
N LEU A 33 -0.89 6.07 -7.60
CA LEU A 33 -0.32 7.11 -6.76
C LEU A 33 0.39 8.16 -7.61
N GLY A 34 -0.03 9.42 -7.49
CA GLY A 34 0.65 10.57 -8.09
C GLY A 34 0.97 11.59 -7.02
N ARG A 35 2.16 11.51 -6.42
CA ARG A 35 2.57 12.45 -5.37
C ARG A 35 4.02 12.88 -5.50
N ARG A 36 4.22 14.19 -5.39
CA ARG A 36 5.55 14.77 -5.16
C ARG A 36 5.84 14.85 -3.67
N LEU A 37 6.97 14.31 -3.26
CA LEU A 37 7.43 14.31 -1.88
C LEU A 37 8.54 15.36 -1.70
N PRO A 38 8.44 16.24 -0.69
CA PRO A 38 9.52 17.15 -0.35
C PRO A 38 10.80 16.39 0.06
N ALA A 39 11.95 17.02 -0.14
CA ALA A 39 13.22 16.50 0.37
C ALA A 39 13.14 16.26 1.89
N GLY A 40 13.77 15.18 2.36
CA GLY A 40 13.71 14.75 3.77
C GLY A 40 12.45 13.98 4.15
N THR A 41 11.47 13.83 3.25
CA THR A 41 10.32 12.95 3.49
C THR A 41 10.76 11.48 3.47
N ARG A 42 10.31 10.71 4.46
CA ARG A 42 10.48 9.26 4.51
C ARG A 42 9.19 8.57 4.09
N LEU A 43 9.34 7.49 3.33
CA LEU A 43 8.24 6.58 3.04
C LEU A 43 8.09 5.59 4.20
N ARG A 44 6.85 5.33 4.60
CA ARG A 44 6.49 4.34 5.62
C ARG A 44 5.46 3.38 5.04
N ALA A 45 5.69 2.08 5.21
CA ALA A 45 4.70 1.05 4.94
C ALA A 45 4.15 0.53 6.26
N GLU A 46 2.83 0.52 6.40
CA GLU A 46 2.13 -0.08 7.54
C GLU A 46 1.39 -1.33 7.07
N ILE A 47 1.61 -2.43 7.78
CA ILE A 47 1.02 -3.73 7.45
C ILE A 47 0.12 -4.14 8.60
N ALA A 48 -1.18 -4.29 8.32
CA ALA A 48 -2.20 -4.61 9.30
C ALA A 48 -3.13 -5.73 8.80
N GLY A 49 -3.82 -6.38 9.75
CA GLY A 49 -4.77 -7.45 9.45
C GLY A 49 -6.18 -6.99 9.09
N HIS A 50 -6.47 -5.69 9.21
CA HIS A 50 -7.76 -5.08 8.94
C HIS A 50 -7.63 -3.57 8.71
N HIS A 51 -8.58 -3.01 7.95
CA HIS A 51 -8.74 -1.57 7.77
C HIS A 51 -10.23 -1.23 7.90
N PHE A 52 -10.70 -1.19 9.14
CA PHE A 52 -12.10 -0.94 9.50
C PHE A 52 -12.27 0.55 9.87
N PRO A 53 -13.41 1.21 9.55
CA PRO A 53 -14.62 0.65 8.93
C PRO A 53 -14.62 0.63 7.40
N ALA A 54 -13.57 1.16 6.75
CA ALA A 54 -13.50 1.25 5.29
C ALA A 54 -13.67 -0.11 4.58
N HIS A 55 -13.27 -1.21 5.22
CA HIS A 55 -13.44 -2.56 4.73
C HIS A 55 -14.03 -3.48 5.80
N ALA A 56 -14.99 -4.32 5.40
CA ALA A 56 -15.56 -5.35 6.26
C ALA A 56 -14.44 -6.25 6.84
N ARG A 57 -14.43 -6.40 8.17
CA ARG A 57 -13.44 -7.21 8.88
C ARG A 57 -13.45 -8.64 8.33
N ASN A 58 -12.28 -9.25 8.17
CA ASN A 58 -12.23 -10.68 7.91
C ASN A 58 -12.58 -11.40 9.21
N PRO A 59 -13.58 -12.31 9.21
CA PRO A 59 -13.97 -13.02 10.43
C PRO A 59 -12.96 -14.08 10.86
N HIS A 60 -12.06 -14.48 9.96
CA HIS A 60 -11.06 -15.53 10.20
C HIS A 60 -11.66 -16.90 10.58
N THR A 61 -12.94 -17.10 10.35
CA THR A 61 -13.68 -18.37 10.53
C THR A 61 -13.98 -19.08 9.21
N GLY A 62 -13.76 -18.41 8.07
CA GLY A 62 -14.21 -18.87 6.75
C GLY A 62 -15.64 -18.43 6.40
N GLU A 63 -16.39 -17.89 7.35
CA GLU A 63 -17.73 -17.34 7.12
C GLU A 63 -17.70 -16.06 6.26
N ASN A 64 -18.85 -15.70 5.68
CA ASN A 64 -18.97 -14.48 4.88
C ASN A 64 -18.71 -13.22 5.74
N PRO A 65 -17.75 -12.35 5.38
CA PRO A 65 -17.40 -11.14 6.14
C PRO A 65 -18.51 -10.14 6.42
N VAL A 66 -19.59 -10.16 5.62
CA VAL A 66 -20.74 -9.25 5.76
C VAL A 66 -21.76 -9.78 6.76
N THR A 67 -21.94 -11.10 6.83
CA THR A 67 -22.99 -11.74 7.65
C THR A 67 -22.45 -12.48 8.87
N ALA A 68 -21.13 -12.70 8.96
CA ALA A 68 -20.52 -13.39 10.08
C ALA A 68 -20.80 -12.65 11.40
N THR A 69 -21.21 -13.41 12.41
CA THR A 69 -21.51 -12.89 13.75
C THR A 69 -20.40 -13.21 14.76
N ARG A 70 -19.41 -14.01 14.36
CA ARG A 70 -18.26 -14.42 15.18
C ARG A 70 -16.96 -14.03 14.50
N LEU A 71 -15.96 -13.71 15.32
CA LEU A 71 -14.59 -13.45 14.89
C LEU A 71 -13.65 -14.44 15.58
N ALA A 72 -12.70 -14.98 14.84
CA ALA A 72 -11.58 -15.74 15.40
C ALA A 72 -10.31 -14.86 15.43
N PRO A 73 -9.48 -14.95 16.48
CA PRO A 73 -8.20 -14.25 16.51
C PRO A 73 -7.27 -14.81 15.43
N SER A 74 -6.49 -13.92 14.79
CA SER A 74 -5.53 -14.30 13.76
C SER A 74 -4.15 -13.76 14.09
N ARG A 75 -3.19 -14.68 14.30
CA ARG A 75 -1.76 -14.37 14.44
C ARG A 75 -1.12 -14.39 13.05
N ARG A 76 -0.35 -13.35 12.75
CA ARG A 76 0.36 -13.18 11.48
C ARG A 76 1.82 -12.87 11.76
N ALA A 77 2.69 -13.36 10.89
CA ALA A 77 4.09 -12.98 10.82
C ALA A 77 4.37 -12.47 9.41
N VAL A 78 5.17 -11.42 9.30
CA VAL A 78 5.58 -10.83 8.03
C VAL A 78 7.09 -10.85 7.96
N THR A 79 7.64 -11.49 6.92
CA THR A 79 9.08 -11.52 6.70
C THR A 79 9.49 -10.31 5.87
N ALA A 80 10.26 -9.40 6.48
CA ALA A 80 10.74 -8.20 5.77
C ALA A 80 11.77 -8.55 4.67
N ARG A 81 12.65 -9.53 4.92
CA ARG A 81 13.61 -10.00 3.92
C ARG A 81 12.86 -10.62 2.73
N GLY A 82 13.12 -10.10 1.53
CA GLY A 82 12.46 -10.54 0.31
C GLY A 82 11.12 -9.85 0.02
N SER A 83 10.60 -9.05 0.97
CA SER A 83 9.43 -8.19 0.70
C SER A 83 9.87 -6.89 0.04
N ALA A 84 9.05 -6.36 -0.86
CA ALA A 84 9.33 -5.12 -1.58
C ALA A 84 8.09 -4.24 -1.71
N LEU A 85 8.31 -2.92 -1.74
CA LEU A 85 7.31 -1.92 -2.14
C LEU A 85 7.68 -1.42 -3.54
N HIS A 86 6.90 -1.83 -4.55
CA HIS A 86 7.13 -1.42 -5.94
C HIS A 86 6.49 -0.07 -6.20
N LEU A 87 7.31 0.95 -6.46
CA LEU A 87 6.86 2.31 -6.78
C LEU A 87 7.41 2.73 -8.14
N THR A 88 6.54 3.26 -8.99
CA THR A 88 6.97 3.94 -10.21
C THR A 88 7.47 5.33 -9.85
N VAL A 89 8.79 5.54 -9.92
CA VAL A 89 9.42 6.84 -9.68
C VAL A 89 9.61 7.56 -11.00
N VAL A 90 8.94 8.69 -11.17
CA VAL A 90 9.14 9.57 -12.33
C VAL A 90 10.16 10.63 -11.94
N ALA A 91 11.34 10.59 -12.57
CA ALA A 91 12.34 11.64 -12.42
C ALA A 91 11.77 12.97 -12.93
N ARG A 92 12.06 14.07 -12.23
CA ARG A 92 11.77 15.40 -12.76
C ARG A 92 12.51 15.58 -14.07
N ARG A 93 11.77 15.73 -15.17
CA ARG A 93 12.34 16.35 -16.37
C ARG A 93 12.56 17.82 -16.04
N HIS A 94 13.77 18.30 -16.24
CA HIS A 94 14.01 19.73 -16.30
C HIS A 94 13.27 20.24 -17.52
N TYR A 95 12.41 21.23 -17.33
CA TYR A 95 11.84 21.95 -18.47
C TYR A 95 13.02 22.62 -19.18
N VAL A 96 13.30 22.17 -20.41
CA VAL A 96 14.18 22.87 -21.33
C VAL A 96 13.25 23.78 -22.13
N GLU A 97 13.52 25.08 -22.11
CA GLU A 97 12.77 26.00 -22.96
C GLU A 97 12.91 25.52 -24.41
N PRO A 98 11.81 25.31 -25.16
CA PRO A 98 11.92 24.99 -26.57
C PRO A 98 12.68 26.12 -27.25
N VAL A 99 13.73 25.79 -28.00
CA VAL A 99 14.44 26.77 -28.84
C VAL A 99 13.38 27.45 -29.70
N PRO A 100 13.31 28.80 -29.74
CA PRO A 100 12.43 29.46 -30.67
C PRO A 100 12.83 29.01 -32.08
N GLU A 101 12.00 28.19 -32.72
CA GLU A 101 12.11 27.92 -34.14
C GLU A 101 11.81 29.25 -34.82
N ILE A 102 12.86 30.01 -35.12
CA ILE A 102 12.78 31.22 -35.93
C ILE A 102 12.34 30.73 -37.31
N CYS A 103 11.03 30.78 -37.59
CA CYS A 103 10.53 30.70 -38.94
C CYS A 103 11.15 31.88 -39.71
N ARG A 104 12.19 31.57 -40.50
CA ARG A 104 12.75 32.46 -41.51
C ARG A 104 11.96 32.33 -42.80
#